data_AF-A0A2D6MFR0-F1
#
_entry.id   AF-A0A2D6MFR0-F1
#
_cell.length_a   1.000
_cell.length_b   1.000
_cell.length_c   1.000
_cell.angle_alpha   90.00
_cell.angle_beta   90.00
_cell.angle_gamma   90.00
#
_symmetry.space_group_name_H-M   'P 1'
#
loop_
_entity.id
_entity.type
_entity.pdbx_description
1 polymer ?
#
loop_
_entity_poly.entity_id
_entity_poly.type
_entity_poly.pdbx_seq_one_letter_code
_entity_poly.pdbx_strand_id
1 'polypeptide(L)'
;MPTRYKNKDIIINSSQYYAPLRRERGLRSVRQYGTIKLKNPSISERSQLKTVVHLWSYGDRLYKLSHTYYGDARYWWVIAWWNGYPTEANISTGSPLTIPVNIEKALKALGI
;
A
#
# COMPACT_ATOMS: atom_id res chain seq x y z
N MET A 1 -2.86 -15.62 -2.78
CA MET A 1 -2.21 -14.46 -2.13
C MET A 1 -2.79 -13.18 -2.70
N PRO A 2 -3.56 -12.40 -1.91
CA PRO A 2 -4.09 -11.12 -2.35
C PRO A 2 -2.95 -10.13 -2.63
N THR A 3 -3.04 -9.39 -3.74
CA THR A 3 -2.01 -8.44 -4.18
C THR A 3 -2.61 -7.05 -4.34
N ARG A 4 -1.83 -6.01 -4.03
CA ARG A 4 -2.25 -4.62 -4.25
C ARG A 4 -2.57 -4.32 -5.73
N TYR A 5 -2.10 -5.15 -6.66
CA TYR A 5 -2.15 -4.89 -8.09
C TYR A 5 -3.35 -5.53 -8.80
N LYS A 6 -4.27 -6.18 -8.07
CA LYS A 6 -5.33 -6.99 -8.68
C LYS A 6 -6.39 -6.16 -9.44
N ASN A 7 -6.75 -4.98 -8.93
CA ASN A 7 -7.82 -4.15 -9.48
C ASN A 7 -7.27 -2.81 -9.99
N LYS A 8 -6.60 -2.82 -11.16
CA LYS A 8 -6.11 -1.58 -11.78
C LYS A 8 -6.97 -1.20 -12.97
N ASP A 9 -7.48 0.03 -12.95
CA ASP A 9 -8.11 0.62 -14.13
C ASP A 9 -7.07 0.78 -15.24
N ILE A 10 -7.45 0.40 -16.46
CA ILE A 10 -6.63 0.65 -17.65
C ILE A 10 -7.03 2.02 -18.19
N ILE A 11 -6.09 2.95 -18.13
CA ILE A 11 -6.24 4.31 -18.66
C ILE A 11 -5.67 4.33 -20.07
N ILE A 12 -6.39 4.99 -20.99
CA ILE A 12 -5.92 5.23 -22.36
C ILE A 12 -5.76 6.72 -22.52
N ASN A 13 -4.54 7.17 -22.82
CA ASN A 13 -4.23 8.59 -22.97
C ASN A 13 -4.55 9.14 -24.37
N SER A 14 -5.63 8.70 -25.03
CA SER A 14 -5.95 9.10 -26.42
C SER A 14 -6.35 10.57 -26.59
N SER A 15 -6.68 11.28 -25.50
CA SER A 15 -7.06 12.70 -25.54
C SER A 15 -5.96 13.60 -26.14
N GLN A 16 -6.40 14.67 -26.81
CA GLN A 16 -5.53 15.71 -27.37
C GLN A 16 -4.68 16.40 -26.30
N TYR A 17 -5.20 16.53 -25.08
CA TYR A 17 -4.45 17.09 -23.94
C TYR A 17 -3.11 16.37 -23.72
N TYR A 18 -3.09 15.04 -23.88
CA TYR A 18 -1.88 14.24 -23.71
C TYR A 18 -1.06 14.06 -24.99
N ALA A 19 -1.49 14.61 -26.13
CA ALA A 19 -0.88 14.33 -27.43
C ALA A 19 0.63 14.58 -27.52
N PRO A 20 1.21 15.63 -26.88
CA PRO A 20 2.66 15.85 -26.89
C PRO A 20 3.46 14.63 -26.40
N LEU A 21 2.99 13.94 -25.36
CA LEU A 21 3.67 12.78 -24.76
C LEU A 21 3.76 11.53 -25.68
N ARG A 22 2.99 11.50 -26.78
CA ARG A 22 2.89 10.34 -27.68
C ARG A 22 3.32 10.62 -29.11
N ARG A 23 3.06 11.82 -29.63
CA ARG A 23 3.35 12.16 -31.03
C ARG A 23 4.83 12.11 -31.33
N GLU A 24 5.68 12.59 -30.42
CA GLU A 24 7.14 12.48 -30.53
C GLU A 24 7.62 11.02 -30.66
N ARG A 25 6.85 10.07 -30.11
CA ARG A 25 7.14 8.63 -30.17
C ARG A 25 6.41 7.92 -31.32
N GLY A 26 5.70 8.64 -32.18
CA GLY A 26 4.91 8.07 -33.27
C GLY A 26 3.68 7.26 -32.81
N LEU A 27 3.21 7.43 -31.56
CA LEU A 27 2.13 6.62 -30.98
C LEU A 27 0.77 7.33 -31.07
N ARG A 28 -0.28 6.57 -31.39
CA ARG A 28 -1.68 7.07 -31.37
C ARG A 28 -2.23 7.15 -29.95
N SER A 29 -2.02 6.10 -29.17
CA SER A 29 -2.42 5.99 -27.76
C SER A 29 -1.49 5.02 -27.03
N VAL A 30 -1.46 5.14 -25.71
CA VAL A 30 -0.76 4.23 -24.80
C VAL A 30 -1.76 3.75 -23.77
N ARG A 31 -1.85 2.43 -23.59
CA ARG A 31 -2.55 1.80 -22.47
C ARG A 31 -1.62 1.81 -21.26
N GLN A 32 -2.10 2.34 -20.14
CA GLN A 32 -1.35 2.40 -18.89
C GLN A 32 -2.23 1.96 -17.73
N TYR A 33 -1.60 1.41 -16.69
CA TYR A 33 -2.31 1.03 -15.48
C TYR A 33 -2.41 2.23 -14.54
N GLY A 34 -3.62 2.48 -14.03
CA GLY A 34 -3.87 3.51 -13.04
C GLY A 34 -3.22 3.22 -11.68
N THR A 35 -3.01 4.28 -10.91
CA THR A 35 -2.59 4.20 -9.51
C THR A 35 -3.78 3.73 -8.66
N ILE A 36 -3.58 2.69 -7.86
CA ILE A 36 -4.61 2.19 -6.94
C ILE A 36 -4.91 3.23 -5.87
N LYS A 37 -6.19 3.40 -5.55
CA LYS A 37 -6.64 4.23 -4.43
C LYS A 37 -6.91 3.33 -3.22
N LEU A 38 -6.04 3.42 -2.22
CA LEU A 38 -6.23 2.72 -0.94
C LEU A 38 -7.07 3.57 0.01
N LYS A 39 -7.95 2.92 0.77
CA LYS A 39 -8.72 3.57 1.82
C LYS A 39 -7.94 3.54 3.13
N ASN A 40 -8.18 4.53 3.99
CA ASN A 40 -7.81 4.42 5.39
C ASN A 40 -8.94 3.70 6.13
N PRO A 41 -8.62 2.69 6.96
CA PRO A 41 -9.65 1.94 7.66
C PRO A 41 -10.28 2.82 8.74
N SER A 42 -11.62 2.77 8.81
CA SER A 42 -12.43 3.48 9.79
C SER A 42 -12.18 2.97 11.22
N ILE A 43 -12.66 3.72 12.22
CA ILE A 43 -12.52 3.35 13.63
C ILE A 43 -13.19 1.99 13.91
N SER A 44 -14.38 1.75 13.32
CA SER A 44 -15.12 0.49 13.47
C SER A 44 -14.37 -0.68 12.83
N GLU A 45 -13.82 -0.51 11.63
CA GLU A 45 -13.00 -1.54 10.97
C GLU A 45 -11.74 -1.85 11.78
N ARG A 46 -11.04 -0.84 12.29
CA ARG A 46 -9.85 -1.05 13.15
C ARG A 46 -10.19 -1.82 14.42
N SER A 47 -11.31 -1.51 15.07
CA SER A 47 -11.77 -2.16 16.30
C SER A 47 -12.07 -3.65 16.11
N GLN A 48 -12.49 -4.06 14.91
CA GLN A 48 -12.81 -5.46 14.60
C GLN A 48 -11.57 -6.34 14.32
N LEU A 49 -10.38 -5.73 14.20
CA LEU A 49 -9.14 -6.45 13.91
C LEU A 49 -8.27 -6.57 15.15
N LYS A 50 -7.80 -7.79 15.42
CA LYS A 50 -6.74 -8.02 16.39
C LYS A 50 -5.45 -7.39 15.87
N THR A 51 -4.81 -6.57 16.69
CA THR A 51 -3.54 -5.91 16.39
C THR A 51 -2.48 -6.28 17.43
N VAL A 52 -1.22 -6.15 17.03
CA VAL A 52 -0.05 -6.23 17.92
C VAL A 52 0.67 -4.89 17.86
N VAL A 53 1.16 -4.43 19.01
CA VAL A 53 2.01 -3.24 19.08
C VAL A 53 3.46 -3.68 18.95
N HIS A 54 4.18 -3.08 17.99
CA HIS A 54 5.62 -3.22 17.81
C HIS A 54 6.29 -1.88 18.07
N LEU A 55 7.26 -1.85 18.97
CA LEU A 55 8.04 -0.64 19.24
C LEU A 55 9.16 -0.52 18.20
N TRP A 56 9.12 0.51 17.37
CA TRP A 56 10.11 0.70 16.32
C TRP A 56 11.51 0.93 16.91
N SER A 57 12.48 0.15 16.46
CA SER A 57 13.84 0.10 16.99
C SER A 57 14.89 0.23 15.89
N TYR A 58 16.14 0.49 16.28
CA TYR A 58 17.24 0.58 15.33
C TYR A 58 17.42 -0.74 14.56
N GLY A 59 17.49 -0.67 13.24
CA GLY A 59 17.63 -1.84 12.36
C GLY A 59 16.31 -2.48 11.93
N ASP A 60 15.19 -2.01 12.47
CA ASP A 60 13.86 -2.39 11.96
C ASP A 60 13.69 -1.94 10.51
N ARG A 61 13.00 -2.80 9.77
CA ARG A 61 12.62 -2.56 8.39
C ARG A 61 11.20 -3.06 8.19
N LEU A 62 10.37 -2.30 7.49
CA LEU A 62 8.95 -2.68 7.33
C LEU A 62 8.80 -4.03 6.61
N TYR A 63 9.70 -4.36 5.69
CA TYR A 63 9.70 -5.65 5.01
C TYR A 63 10.09 -6.82 5.93
N LYS A 64 10.97 -6.59 6.92
CA LYS A 64 11.30 -7.59 7.94
C LYS A 64 10.12 -7.83 8.85
N LEU A 65 9.50 -6.76 9.37
CA LEU A 65 8.29 -6.88 10.19
C LEU A 65 7.16 -7.58 9.42
N SER A 66 6.95 -7.20 8.16
CA SER A 66 5.98 -7.87 7.29
C SER A 66 6.24 -9.36 7.16
N HIS A 67 7.50 -9.77 6.97
CA HIS A 67 7.84 -11.19 6.94
C HIS A 67 7.61 -11.87 8.30
N THR A 68 7.97 -11.21 9.41
CA THR A 68 7.75 -11.74 10.77
C THR A 68 6.27 -11.94 11.10
N TYR A 69 5.41 -10.97 10.79
CA TYR A 69 4.00 -11.00 11.17
C TYR A 69 3.09 -11.67 10.14
N TYR A 70 3.44 -11.61 8.85
CA TYR A 70 2.61 -12.12 7.76
C TYR A 70 3.22 -13.30 7.01
N GLY A 71 4.47 -13.66 7.29
CA GLY A 71 5.23 -14.65 6.51
C GLY A 71 5.69 -14.14 5.15
N ASP A 72 5.38 -12.89 4.78
CA ASP A 72 5.64 -12.35 3.44
C ASP A 72 6.05 -10.88 3.50
N ALA A 73 7.25 -10.59 2.98
CA ALA A 73 7.82 -9.24 2.94
C ALA A 73 7.05 -8.27 2.04
N ARG A 74 6.24 -8.77 1.09
CA ARG A 74 5.49 -7.94 0.13
C ARG A 74 4.37 -7.11 0.76
N TYR A 75 3.98 -7.40 2.00
CA TYR A 75 2.94 -6.67 2.75
C TYR A 75 3.48 -5.54 3.63
N TRP A 76 4.75 -5.15 3.48
CA TRP A 76 5.36 -4.05 4.26
C TRP A 76 4.56 -2.75 4.20
N TRP A 77 3.96 -2.47 3.04
CA TRP A 77 3.17 -1.26 2.80
C TRP A 77 1.86 -1.29 3.59
N VAL A 78 1.34 -2.46 3.96
CA VAL A 78 0.15 -2.57 4.82
C VAL A 78 0.48 -2.01 6.20
N ILE A 79 1.64 -2.35 6.76
CA ILE A 79 2.09 -1.83 8.06
C ILE A 79 2.29 -0.32 7.98
N ALA A 80 2.96 0.16 6.92
CA ALA A 80 3.17 1.59 6.70
C ALA A 80 1.84 2.35 6.64
N TRP A 81 0.95 1.91 5.75
CA TRP A 81 -0.34 2.55 5.49
C TRP A 81 -1.27 2.49 6.71
N TRP A 82 -1.29 1.36 7.42
CA TRP A 82 -2.10 1.19 8.63
C TRP A 82 -1.73 2.20 9.73
N ASN A 83 -0.46 2.60 9.78
CA ASN A 83 0.07 3.56 10.75
C ASN A 83 0.21 4.98 10.18
N GLY A 84 -0.25 5.23 8.95
CA GLY A 84 -0.18 6.57 8.33
C GLY A 84 1.22 7.01 7.95
N TYR A 85 2.18 6.09 7.82
CA TYR A 85 3.53 6.41 7.38
C TYR A 85 3.69 6.13 5.88
N PRO A 86 4.27 7.06 5.10
CA PRO A 86 4.52 6.82 3.69
C PRO A 86 5.71 5.86 3.48
N THR A 87 6.75 5.98 4.30
CA THR A 87 7.94 5.10 4.28
C THR A 87 8.51 4.91 5.68
N GLU A 88 9.39 3.92 5.85
CA GLU A 88 10.09 3.69 7.11
C GLU A 88 11.00 4.84 7.54
N ALA A 89 11.47 5.67 6.59
CA ALA A 89 12.29 6.84 6.91
C ALA A 89 11.54 7.90 7.72
N ASN A 90 10.21 7.83 7.76
CA ASN A 90 9.35 8.73 8.52
C ASN A 90 9.00 8.21 9.92
N ILE A 91 9.52 7.04 10.31
CA ILE A 91 9.24 6.41 11.60
C ILE A 91 10.40 6.67 12.54
N SER A 92 10.13 7.37 13.64
CA SER A 92 11.13 7.64 14.66
C SER A 92 11.40 6.40 15.51
N THR A 93 12.64 6.24 15.97
CA THR A 93 12.96 5.19 16.95
C THR A 93 12.14 5.43 18.23
N GLY A 94 11.55 4.36 18.76
CA GLY A 94 10.62 4.40 19.89
C GLY A 94 9.17 4.67 19.50
N SER A 95 8.85 4.86 18.21
CA SER A 95 7.44 4.99 17.79
C SER A 95 6.69 3.65 17.88
N PRO A 96 5.51 3.61 18.51
CA PRO A 96 4.69 2.40 18.51
C PRO A 96 3.98 2.24 17.17
N LEU A 97 4.16 1.09 16.53
CA LEU A 97 3.43 0.68 15.34
C LEU A 97 2.36 -0.33 15.71
N THR A 98 1.15 -0.12 15.20
CA THR A 98 0.04 -1.06 15.30
C THR A 98 0.03 -1.96 14.06
N ILE A 99 0.17 -3.26 14.25
CA ILE A 99 0.24 -4.25 13.16
C ILE A 99 -0.99 -5.15 13.22
N PRO A 100 -1.89 -5.13 12.22
CA PRO A 100 -3.05 -6.03 12.20
C PRO A 100 -2.58 -7.47 12.01
N VAL A 101 -3.06 -8.43 12.80
CA VAL A 101 -2.57 -9.82 12.74
C VAL A 101 -3.14 -10.58 11.54
N ASN A 102 -4.38 -10.26 11.14
CA ASN A 102 -5.03 -10.90 10.00
C ASN A 102 -4.88 -10.03 8.75
N ILE A 103 -3.96 -10.43 7.87
CA ILE A 103 -3.64 -9.70 6.64
C ILE A 103 -4.84 -9.60 5.69
N GLU A 104 -5.67 -10.64 5.57
CA GLU A 104 -6.81 -10.63 4.65
C GLU A 104 -7.87 -9.62 5.07
N LYS A 105 -8.19 -9.57 6.37
CA LYS A 105 -9.10 -8.55 6.93
C LYS A 105 -8.51 -7.15 6.81
N ALA A 106 -7.20 -7.00 7.00
CA ALA A 106 -6.54 -5.71 6.84
C ALA A 106 -6.64 -5.21 5.40
N LEU A 107 -6.36 -6.07 4.41
CA LEU A 107 -6.46 -5.73 2.99
C LEU A 107 -7.89 -5.33 2.60
N LYS A 108 -8.89 -6.07 3.09
CA LYS A 108 -10.30 -5.71 2.87
C LYS A 108 -10.64 -4.33 3.41
N ALA A 109 -10.17 -4.00 4.62
CA ALA A 109 -10.36 -2.68 5.23
C ALA A 109 -9.62 -1.55 4.46
N LEU A 110 -8.54 -1.89 3.75
CA LEU A 110 -7.86 -0.96 2.82
C LEU A 110 -8.54 -0.87 1.44
N GLY A 111 -9.57 -1.67 1.19
CA GLY A 111 -10.32 -1.71 -0.07
C GLY A 111 -9.70 -2.57 -1.17
N ILE A 112 -8.89 -3.57 -0.81
CA ILE A 112 -8.28 -4.55 -1.73
C ILE A 112 -9.00 -5.89 -1.68
#